data_AF-A0A536GUC2-F1
#
_entry.id   AF-A0A536GUC2-F1
#
_cell.length_a   1.000
_cell.length_b   1.000
_cell.length_c   1.000
_cell.angle_alpha   90.00
_cell.angle_beta   90.00
_cell.angle_gamma   90.00
#
_symmetry.space_group_name_H-M   'P 1'
#
loop_
_entity.id
_entity.type
_entity.pdbx_description
1 polymer ?
#
loop_
_entity_poly.entity_id
_entity_poly.type
_entity_poly.pdbx_seq_one_letter_code
_entity_poly.pdbx_strand_id
1 'polypeptide(L)'
;MALPVPNLDDRRFQDLVDDAKRLVQQKCPEWTDHNVSDPGVTLIETFAWMTDQVLYRLNRVPDRNYVKFLELIGVRLFPPTAARAAITFWLAGPQTSTVHIKPGTQVATRRSDTDEAIAFTTIGDLPIVPSRLARLASTLGGEKEVRDHTEALEAKTSFYCFDKVPKPDDVLLIGLSEAVPSCAVTLRFQCDIEGVGVDPENPPLLWEAWDGYAWSACEVDRDGTGGLNRDGDVVLHVPKSHTVSVIQQQRAGWLRARVLKPEPDQPTYSASPTINGLTAFTIGGTTEAVNAELVENELLGAS
;
A
#
# COMPACT_ATOMS: atom_id res chain seq x y z
N MET A 1 -6.93 13.99 22.19
CA MET A 1 -7.33 13.42 23.48
C MET A 1 -8.72 13.97 23.78
N ALA A 2 -9.77 13.14 23.72
CA ALA A 2 -11.12 13.59 24.01
C ALA A 2 -11.25 13.89 25.51
N LEU A 3 -11.91 14.99 25.86
CA LEU A 3 -12.25 15.28 27.25
C LEU A 3 -13.21 14.18 27.75
N PRO A 4 -12.98 13.60 28.95
CA PRO A 4 -13.88 12.57 29.47
C PRO A 4 -15.28 13.15 29.66
N VAL A 5 -16.30 12.41 29.23
CA VAL A 5 -17.69 12.81 29.43
C VAL A 5 -18.02 12.59 30.91
N PRO A 6 -18.37 13.65 31.66
CA PRO A 6 -18.68 13.50 33.06
C PRO A 6 -20.04 12.83 33.23
N ASN A 7 -20.15 11.93 34.20
CA ASN A 7 -21.46 11.56 34.75
C ASN A 7 -22.01 12.79 35.48
N LEU A 8 -23.22 13.21 35.14
CA LEU A 8 -23.92 14.31 35.81
C LEU A 8 -24.34 13.91 37.23
N ASP A 9 -24.59 12.62 37.44
CA ASP A 9 -24.84 12.00 38.74
C ASP A 9 -24.21 10.60 38.75
N ASP A 10 -23.34 10.32 39.71
CA ASP A 10 -22.57 9.07 39.81
C ASP A 10 -23.15 8.08 40.84
N ARG A 11 -24.27 8.43 41.49
CA ARG A 11 -24.95 7.54 42.44
C ARG A 11 -25.47 6.30 41.73
N ARG A 12 -25.20 5.14 42.30
CA ARG A 12 -25.72 3.84 41.88
C ARG A 12 -26.89 3.44 42.76
N PHE A 13 -27.65 2.44 42.30
CA PHE A 13 -28.73 1.82 43.07
C PHE A 13 -28.44 1.66 44.57
N GLN A 14 -27.29 1.08 44.95
CA GLN A 14 -26.97 0.84 46.35
C GLN A 14 -26.80 2.16 47.14
N ASP A 15 -26.18 3.17 46.53
CA ASP A 15 -25.98 4.48 47.14
C ASP A 15 -27.35 5.14 47.42
N LEU A 16 -28.31 4.97 46.51
CA LEU A 16 -29.68 5.46 46.66
C LEU A 16 -30.46 4.72 47.77
N VAL A 17 -30.30 3.40 47.87
CA VAL A 17 -30.91 2.60 48.95
C VAL A 17 -30.32 2.98 50.31
N ASP A 18 -29.00 3.14 50.39
CA ASP A 18 -28.31 3.47 51.63
C ASP A 18 -28.64 4.89 52.11
N ASP A 19 -28.75 5.85 51.20
CA ASP A 19 -29.20 7.21 51.49
C ASP A 19 -30.65 7.24 52.00
N ALA A 20 -31.55 6.47 51.37
CA ALA A 20 -32.93 6.36 51.81
C ALA A 20 -33.05 5.72 53.19
N LYS A 21 -32.29 4.64 53.46
CA LYS A 21 -32.23 4.01 54.80
C LYS A 21 -31.70 4.98 55.86
N ARG A 22 -30.68 5.77 55.53
CA ARG A 22 -30.13 6.80 56.43
C ARG A 22 -31.18 7.88 56.76
N LEU A 23 -31.99 8.29 55.77
CA LEU A 23 -33.08 9.25 55.97
C LEU A 23 -34.20 8.68 56.85
N VAL A 24 -34.57 7.40 56.67
CA VAL A 24 -35.57 6.72 57.50
C VAL A 24 -35.14 6.71 58.96
N GLN A 25 -33.89 6.33 59.25
CA GLN A 25 -33.36 6.30 60.62
C GLN A 25 -33.42 7.67 61.33
N GLN A 26 -33.31 8.76 60.58
CA GLN A 26 -33.36 10.12 61.15
C GLN A 26 -34.79 10.65 61.32
N LYS A 27 -35.70 10.29 60.41
CA LYS A 27 -37.03 10.91 60.31
C LYS A 27 -38.18 10.06 60.86
N CYS A 28 -37.99 8.74 60.92
CA CYS A 28 -39.02 7.78 61.31
C CYS A 28 -38.46 6.80 62.36
N PRO A 29 -38.10 7.27 63.57
CA PRO A 29 -37.53 6.42 64.62
C PRO A 29 -38.47 5.30 65.08
N GLU A 30 -39.78 5.43 64.83
CA GLU A 30 -40.79 4.41 65.07
C GLU A 30 -40.73 3.20 64.12
N TRP A 31 -40.03 3.32 62.98
CA TRP A 31 -39.87 2.22 62.03
C TRP A 31 -38.64 1.38 62.41
N THR A 32 -38.87 0.21 62.99
CA THR A 32 -37.81 -0.62 63.60
C THR A 32 -37.40 -1.85 62.79
N ASP A 33 -38.24 -2.28 61.84
CA ASP A 33 -37.92 -3.41 60.95
C ASP A 33 -37.19 -2.89 59.70
N HIS A 34 -35.97 -3.35 59.48
CA HIS A 34 -35.13 -2.95 58.34
C HIS A 34 -34.66 -4.16 57.53
N ASN A 35 -35.31 -5.30 57.71
CA ASN A 35 -35.00 -6.51 56.95
C ASN A 35 -35.39 -6.36 55.48
N VAL A 36 -34.75 -7.11 54.60
CA VAL A 36 -35.06 -7.13 53.15
C VAL A 36 -36.52 -7.51 52.89
N SER A 37 -37.12 -8.31 53.77
CA SER A 37 -38.52 -8.74 53.69
C SER A 37 -39.54 -7.67 54.10
N ASP A 38 -39.10 -6.52 54.63
CA ASP A 38 -40.00 -5.44 55.01
C ASP A 38 -40.59 -4.77 53.74
N PRO A 39 -41.93 -4.66 53.63
CA PRO A 39 -42.58 -3.96 52.53
C PRO A 39 -42.08 -2.52 52.35
N GLY A 40 -41.71 -1.84 53.43
CA GLY A 40 -41.15 -0.48 53.35
C GLY A 40 -39.76 -0.46 52.69
N VAL A 41 -38.89 -1.43 53.00
CA VAL A 41 -37.60 -1.62 52.33
C VAL A 41 -37.79 -1.98 50.86
N THR A 42 -38.79 -2.82 50.53
CA THR A 42 -39.14 -3.15 49.13
C THR A 42 -39.55 -1.91 48.34
N LEU A 43 -40.31 -0.98 48.95
CA LEU A 43 -40.66 0.30 48.31
C LEU A 43 -39.42 1.17 48.10
N ILE A 44 -38.52 1.25 49.09
CA ILE A 44 -37.24 1.98 48.94
C ILE A 44 -36.44 1.43 47.76
N GLU A 45 -36.28 0.12 47.67
CA GLU A 45 -35.58 -0.53 46.55
C GLU A 45 -36.29 -0.24 45.21
N THR A 46 -37.61 -0.28 45.17
CA THR A 46 -38.37 0.05 43.95
C THR A 46 -38.13 1.49 43.49
N PHE A 47 -38.20 2.46 44.40
CA PHE A 47 -37.94 3.87 44.07
C PHE A 47 -36.47 4.16 43.76
N ALA A 48 -35.53 3.47 44.42
CA ALA A 48 -34.11 3.54 44.10
C ALA A 48 -33.85 3.01 42.69
N TRP A 49 -34.48 1.90 42.30
CA TRP A 49 -34.41 1.37 40.94
C TRP A 49 -34.98 2.35 39.91
N MET A 50 -36.16 2.94 40.16
CA MET A 50 -36.73 3.94 39.26
C MET A 50 -35.82 5.16 39.10
N THR A 51 -35.18 5.60 40.19
CA THR A 51 -34.25 6.74 40.19
C THR A 51 -32.97 6.41 39.44
N ASP A 52 -32.39 5.22 39.65
CA ASP A 52 -31.22 4.72 38.92
C ASP A 52 -31.46 4.73 37.40
N GLN A 53 -32.67 4.33 36.94
CA GLN A 53 -33.04 4.43 35.52
C GLN A 53 -33.12 5.88 35.00
N VAL A 54 -33.51 6.85 35.84
CA VAL A 54 -33.51 8.28 35.48
C VAL A 54 -32.08 8.81 35.41
N LEU A 55 -31.23 8.48 36.39
CA LEU A 55 -29.82 8.87 36.40
C LEU A 55 -29.08 8.34 35.18
N TYR A 56 -29.33 7.08 34.79
CA TYR A 56 -28.81 6.50 33.56
C TYR A 56 -29.17 7.31 32.30
N ARG A 57 -30.42 7.79 32.19
CA ARG A 57 -30.85 8.61 31.06
C ARG A 57 -30.24 10.01 31.09
N LEU A 58 -30.12 10.60 32.28
CA LEU A 58 -29.51 11.92 32.47
C LEU A 58 -28.04 11.90 32.04
N ASN A 59 -27.29 10.87 32.42
CA ASN A 59 -25.89 10.70 32.05
C ASN A 59 -25.65 10.51 30.54
N ARG A 60 -26.70 10.27 29.73
CA ARG A 60 -26.63 10.22 28.26
C ARG A 60 -26.90 11.57 27.57
N VAL A 61 -27.36 12.58 28.32
CA VAL A 61 -27.63 13.92 27.78
C VAL A 61 -26.36 14.62 27.26
N PRO A 62 -25.21 14.58 27.97
CA PRO A 62 -23.98 15.22 27.49
C PRO A 62 -23.56 14.74 26.09
N ASP A 63 -23.54 13.42 25.85
CA ASP A 63 -23.20 12.85 24.54
C ASP A 63 -24.15 13.31 23.44
N ARG A 64 -25.46 13.31 23.73
CA ARG A 64 -26.47 13.77 22.78
C ARG A 64 -26.31 15.25 22.46
N ASN A 65 -26.06 16.09 23.47
CA ASN A 65 -25.83 17.51 23.28
C ASN A 65 -24.56 17.77 22.49
N TYR A 66 -23.48 17.01 22.75
CA TYR A 66 -22.24 17.09 21.99
C TYR A 66 -22.48 16.86 20.49
N VAL A 67 -23.18 15.78 20.12
CA VAL A 67 -23.56 15.51 18.72
C VAL A 67 -24.41 16.64 18.14
N LYS A 68 -25.39 17.17 18.89
CA LYS A 68 -26.23 18.27 18.39
C LYS A 68 -25.47 19.58 18.24
N PHE A 69 -24.52 19.90 19.11
CA PHE A 69 -23.67 21.06 18.93
C PHE A 69 -22.78 20.91 17.70
N LEU A 70 -22.23 19.72 17.45
CA LEU A 70 -21.50 19.41 16.22
C LEU A 70 -22.38 19.63 14.97
N GLU A 71 -23.60 19.11 14.97
CA GLU A 71 -24.55 19.33 13.87
C GLU A 71 -24.88 20.82 13.66
N LEU A 72 -25.06 21.60 14.73
CA LEU A 72 -25.38 23.04 14.66
C LEU A 72 -24.27 23.88 14.04
N ILE A 73 -23.00 23.52 14.29
CA ILE A 73 -21.85 24.19 13.65
C ILE A 73 -21.52 23.61 12.26
N GLY A 74 -22.38 22.72 11.74
CA GLY A 74 -22.28 22.16 10.40
C GLY A 74 -21.30 20.99 10.26
N VAL A 75 -20.81 20.42 11.37
CA VAL A 75 -19.99 19.20 11.33
C VAL A 75 -20.87 18.04 10.89
N ARG A 76 -20.45 17.35 9.84
CA ARG A 76 -21.08 16.15 9.31
C ARG A 76 -20.08 15.00 9.34
N LEU A 77 -20.57 13.79 9.52
CA LEU A 77 -19.74 12.60 9.29
C LEU A 77 -19.32 12.58 7.82
N PHE A 78 -18.06 12.22 7.57
CA PHE A 78 -17.62 11.96 6.22
C PHE A 78 -18.43 10.81 5.63
N PRO A 79 -18.94 10.94 4.38
CA PRO A 79 -19.62 9.84 3.74
C PRO A 79 -18.65 8.65 3.55
N PRO A 80 -19.15 7.41 3.48
CA PRO A 80 -18.33 6.29 3.06
C PRO A 80 -17.72 6.61 1.68
N THR A 81 -16.42 6.43 1.57
CA THR A 81 -15.69 6.68 0.32
C THR A 81 -15.36 5.33 -0.33
N ALA A 82 -15.55 5.23 -1.65
CA ALA A 82 -15.25 4.01 -2.39
C ALA A 82 -13.80 3.58 -2.15
N ALA A 83 -13.58 2.29 -1.92
CA ALA A 83 -12.25 1.71 -1.81
C ALA A 83 -11.48 1.89 -3.12
N ARG A 84 -10.16 2.08 -3.04
CA ARG A 84 -9.27 2.25 -4.19
C ARG A 84 -8.15 1.24 -4.10
N ALA A 85 -7.76 0.67 -5.24
CA ALA A 85 -6.68 -0.32 -5.31
C ALA A 85 -5.91 -0.17 -6.61
N ALA A 86 -4.62 -0.50 -6.58
CA ALA A 86 -3.82 -0.69 -7.78
C ALA A 86 -4.04 -2.12 -8.30
N ILE A 87 -4.28 -2.26 -9.59
CA ILE A 87 -4.57 -3.54 -10.24
C ILE A 87 -3.60 -3.74 -11.39
N THR A 88 -2.88 -4.87 -11.34
CA THR A 88 -1.95 -5.28 -12.38
C THR A 88 -2.62 -6.26 -13.34
N PHE A 89 -2.58 -5.93 -14.63
CA PHE A 89 -2.96 -6.82 -15.71
C PHE A 89 -1.71 -7.48 -16.30
N TRP A 90 -1.63 -8.80 -16.20
CA TRP A 90 -0.56 -9.60 -16.78
C TRP A 90 -0.96 -10.10 -18.17
N LEU A 91 -0.06 -9.91 -19.13
CA LEU A 91 -0.19 -10.45 -20.48
C LEU A 91 0.28 -11.91 -20.51
N ALA A 92 -0.32 -12.72 -21.37
CA ALA A 92 0.12 -14.11 -21.59
C ALA A 92 1.54 -14.19 -22.18
N GLY A 93 2.02 -13.11 -22.78
CA GLY A 93 3.36 -12.97 -23.30
C GLY A 93 3.58 -11.58 -23.94
N PRO A 94 4.82 -11.28 -24.34
CA PRO A 94 5.15 -10.01 -24.98
C PRO A 94 4.31 -9.77 -26.24
N GLN A 95 3.85 -8.53 -26.41
CA GLN A 95 3.03 -8.13 -27.56
C GLN A 95 3.85 -7.30 -28.54
N THR A 96 3.41 -7.23 -29.79
CA THR A 96 4.05 -6.39 -30.83
C THR A 96 3.41 -5.01 -30.96
N SER A 97 2.23 -4.81 -30.39
CA SER A 97 1.49 -3.54 -30.39
C SER A 97 1.02 -3.18 -28.98
N THR A 98 0.81 -1.89 -28.72
CA THR A 98 0.27 -1.40 -27.45
C THR A 98 -1.09 -2.00 -27.16
N VAL A 99 -1.24 -2.62 -25.99
CA VAL A 99 -2.52 -3.12 -25.50
C VAL A 99 -3.12 -2.08 -24.56
N HIS A 100 -4.33 -1.62 -24.86
CA HIS A 100 -5.04 -0.65 -24.01
C HIS A 100 -6.04 -1.34 -23.11
N ILE A 101 -5.90 -1.15 -21.80
CA ILE A 101 -6.97 -1.41 -20.83
C ILE A 101 -7.72 -0.10 -20.62
N LYS A 102 -8.93 -0.02 -21.18
CA LYS A 102 -9.75 1.19 -21.15
C LYS A 102 -10.23 1.51 -19.73
N PRO A 103 -10.48 2.78 -19.40
CA PRO A 103 -11.27 3.11 -18.21
C PRO A 103 -12.66 2.47 -18.32
N GLY A 104 -13.26 2.10 -17.19
CA GLY A 104 -14.51 1.34 -17.17
C GLY A 104 -14.32 -0.18 -17.23
N THR A 105 -13.08 -0.68 -17.34
CA THR A 105 -12.82 -2.12 -17.30
C THR A 105 -13.06 -2.64 -15.89
N GLN A 106 -13.91 -3.66 -15.77
CA GLN A 106 -14.26 -4.26 -14.49
C GLN A 106 -13.43 -5.49 -14.19
N VAL A 107 -12.98 -5.59 -12.96
CA VAL A 107 -12.36 -6.78 -12.38
C VAL A 107 -13.02 -7.06 -11.04
N ALA A 108 -13.00 -8.30 -10.59
CA ALA A 108 -13.64 -8.68 -9.34
C ALA A 108 -12.77 -9.63 -8.53
N THR A 109 -12.98 -9.64 -7.21
CA THR A 109 -12.43 -10.68 -6.35
C THR A 109 -12.98 -12.06 -6.73
N ARG A 110 -12.30 -13.13 -6.32
CA ARG A 110 -12.84 -14.48 -6.47
C ARG A 110 -14.12 -14.59 -5.65
N ARG A 111 -15.20 -15.01 -6.30
CA ARG A 111 -16.45 -15.37 -5.62
C ARG A 111 -16.20 -16.63 -4.78
N SER A 112 -16.62 -16.61 -3.53
CA SER A 112 -16.71 -17.79 -2.67
C SER A 112 -18.17 -18.18 -2.48
N ASP A 113 -18.45 -19.33 -1.87
CA ASP A 113 -19.83 -19.72 -1.54
C ASP A 113 -20.44 -18.80 -0.47
N THR A 114 -19.60 -18.09 0.31
CA THR A 114 -20.02 -17.21 1.42
C THR A 114 -20.05 -15.73 1.05
N ASP A 115 -19.24 -15.29 0.08
CA ASP A 115 -19.03 -13.88 -0.21
C ASP A 115 -19.27 -13.58 -1.69
N GLU A 116 -20.06 -12.52 -1.93
CA GLU A 116 -20.24 -11.98 -3.27
C GLU A 116 -18.95 -11.37 -3.80
N ALA A 117 -18.79 -11.42 -5.13
CA ALA A 117 -17.62 -10.86 -5.78
C ALA A 117 -17.65 -9.33 -5.67
N ILE A 118 -16.57 -8.75 -5.15
CA ILE A 118 -16.44 -7.31 -5.00
C ILE A 118 -15.84 -6.76 -6.28
N ALA A 119 -16.61 -5.94 -7.00
CA ALA A 119 -16.17 -5.33 -8.25
C ALA A 119 -15.31 -4.09 -8.03
N PHE A 120 -14.30 -3.94 -8.89
CA PHE A 120 -13.48 -2.75 -9.05
C PHE A 120 -13.47 -2.35 -10.52
N THR A 121 -13.61 -1.05 -10.78
CA THR A 121 -13.63 -0.48 -12.12
C THR A 121 -12.39 0.40 -12.32
N THR A 122 -11.65 0.20 -13.41
CA THR A 122 -10.50 1.03 -13.78
C THR A 122 -10.95 2.46 -14.08
N ILE A 123 -10.20 3.45 -13.59
CA ILE A 123 -10.57 4.87 -13.78
C ILE A 123 -9.79 5.58 -14.88
N GLY A 124 -8.62 5.06 -15.26
CA GLY A 124 -7.76 5.63 -16.29
C GLY A 124 -7.48 4.62 -17.40
N ASP A 125 -7.17 5.13 -18.59
CA ASP A 125 -6.61 4.31 -19.66
C ASP A 125 -5.20 3.84 -19.28
N LEU A 126 -4.94 2.56 -19.47
CA LEU A 126 -3.64 1.96 -19.23
C LEU A 126 -3.08 1.42 -20.56
N PRO A 127 -2.17 2.16 -21.21
CA PRO A 127 -1.43 1.66 -22.36
C PRO A 127 -0.28 0.76 -21.90
N ILE A 128 -0.37 -0.54 -22.18
CA ILE A 128 0.73 -1.48 -22.00
C ILE A 128 1.59 -1.44 -23.26
N VAL A 129 2.63 -0.58 -23.22
CA VAL A 129 3.52 -0.31 -24.36
C VAL A 129 4.53 -1.45 -24.50
N PRO A 130 4.63 -2.11 -25.66
CA PRO A 130 5.66 -3.12 -25.87
C PRO A 130 7.03 -2.45 -25.93
N SER A 131 8.00 -3.04 -25.22
CA SER A 131 9.39 -2.58 -25.22
C SER A 131 10.33 -3.75 -25.37
N ARG A 132 11.56 -3.45 -25.81
CA ARG A 132 12.67 -4.40 -25.82
C ARG A 132 13.93 -3.74 -25.29
N LEU A 133 14.93 -4.54 -24.92
CA LEU A 133 16.25 -4.02 -24.64
C LEU A 133 16.82 -3.37 -25.91
N ALA A 134 17.28 -2.13 -25.79
CA ALA A 134 17.91 -1.37 -26.86
C ALA A 134 19.36 -1.02 -26.53
N ARG A 135 19.67 -0.76 -25.27
CA ARG A 135 21.01 -0.38 -24.79
C ARG A 135 21.30 -1.00 -23.43
N LEU A 136 22.57 -1.31 -23.21
CA LEU A 136 23.06 -1.75 -21.91
C LEU A 136 24.38 -1.06 -21.63
N ALA A 137 24.51 -0.47 -20.44
CA ALA A 137 25.72 0.21 -20.03
C ALA A 137 25.92 0.11 -18.52
N SER A 138 27.10 0.45 -18.03
CA SER A 138 27.33 0.65 -16.60
C SER A 138 28.11 1.91 -16.30
N THR A 139 27.95 2.43 -15.09
CA THR A 139 28.66 3.59 -14.56
C THR A 139 29.14 3.26 -13.16
N LEU A 140 30.39 3.62 -12.85
CA LEU A 140 30.94 3.41 -11.52
C LEU A 140 30.56 4.57 -10.58
N GLY A 141 30.40 4.25 -9.30
CA GLY A 141 30.07 5.22 -8.26
C GLY A 141 31.07 6.38 -8.22
N GLY A 142 30.59 7.59 -8.47
CA GLY A 142 31.41 8.82 -8.48
C GLY A 142 32.05 9.17 -9.83
N GLU A 143 31.90 8.33 -10.85
CA GLU A 143 32.39 8.60 -12.21
C GLU A 143 31.25 9.08 -13.13
N LYS A 144 31.60 9.92 -14.12
CA LYS A 144 30.67 10.31 -15.20
C LYS A 144 30.82 9.44 -16.45
N GLU A 145 31.81 8.57 -16.45
CA GLU A 145 32.08 7.69 -17.57
C GLU A 145 31.02 6.59 -17.63
N VAL A 146 30.50 6.36 -18.83
CA VAL A 146 29.50 5.34 -19.11
C VAL A 146 30.17 4.31 -20.00
N ARG A 147 30.25 3.07 -19.54
CA ARG A 147 30.80 1.94 -20.27
C ARG A 147 29.66 1.27 -21.02
N ASP A 148 29.66 1.36 -22.34
CA ASP A 148 28.67 0.70 -23.18
C ASP A 148 29.00 -0.80 -23.32
N HIS A 149 28.02 -1.65 -23.02
CA HIS A 149 28.12 -3.11 -23.13
C HIS A 149 27.23 -3.68 -24.23
N THR A 150 26.58 -2.83 -25.03
CA THR A 150 25.61 -3.25 -26.05
C THR A 150 26.26 -4.19 -27.08
N GLU A 151 27.46 -3.86 -27.58
CA GLU A 151 28.19 -4.71 -28.54
C GLU A 151 28.67 -6.03 -27.91
N ALA A 152 29.14 -5.98 -26.66
CA ALA A 152 29.56 -7.17 -25.92
C ALA A 152 28.38 -8.13 -25.71
N LEU A 153 27.20 -7.58 -25.40
CA LEU A 153 25.95 -8.34 -25.24
C LEU A 153 25.51 -9.00 -26.56
N GLU A 154 25.57 -8.27 -27.68
CA GLU A 154 25.26 -8.81 -29.01
C GLU A 154 26.24 -9.92 -29.41
N ALA A 155 27.51 -9.77 -29.08
CA ALA A 155 28.55 -10.78 -29.27
C ALA A 155 28.52 -11.91 -28.24
N LYS A 156 27.60 -11.88 -27.25
CA LYS A 156 27.51 -12.83 -26.11
C LYS A 156 28.82 -12.97 -25.36
N THR A 157 29.54 -11.87 -25.21
CA THR A 157 30.78 -11.80 -24.44
C THR A 157 30.46 -11.31 -23.03
N SER A 158 30.95 -12.04 -22.03
CA SER A 158 30.74 -11.71 -20.62
C SER A 158 31.36 -10.36 -20.25
N PHE A 159 30.65 -9.58 -19.43
CA PHE A 159 31.15 -8.34 -18.84
C PHE A 159 30.70 -8.21 -17.38
N TYR A 160 31.44 -7.44 -16.58
CA TYR A 160 31.04 -7.16 -15.20
C TYR A 160 29.87 -6.18 -15.17
N CYS A 161 28.84 -6.52 -14.38
CA CYS A 161 27.68 -5.66 -14.15
C CYS A 161 28.08 -4.32 -13.49
N PHE A 162 29.02 -4.37 -12.54
CA PHE A 162 29.52 -3.23 -11.77
C PHE A 162 31.06 -3.15 -11.83
N ASP A 163 31.70 -2.43 -10.90
CA ASP A 163 33.16 -2.56 -10.72
C ASP A 163 33.52 -3.97 -10.22
N LYS A 164 34.78 -4.41 -10.36
CA LYS A 164 35.22 -5.77 -9.97
C LYS A 164 34.77 -6.18 -8.57
N VAL A 165 34.78 -5.22 -7.65
CA VAL A 165 34.12 -5.29 -6.34
C VAL A 165 33.07 -4.17 -6.31
N PRO A 166 31.77 -4.50 -6.32
CA PRO A 166 30.72 -3.49 -6.38
C PRO A 166 30.79 -2.50 -5.23
N LYS A 167 30.74 -1.21 -5.56
CA LYS A 167 30.73 -0.11 -4.59
C LYS A 167 29.34 0.53 -4.53
N PRO A 168 28.97 1.16 -3.41
CA PRO A 168 27.77 1.99 -3.37
C PRO A 168 27.76 3.00 -4.53
N ASP A 169 26.59 3.14 -5.14
CA ASP A 169 26.34 3.96 -6.33
C ASP A 169 26.96 3.49 -7.65
N ASP A 170 27.51 2.27 -7.71
CA ASP A 170 27.70 1.59 -8.99
C ASP A 170 26.32 1.32 -9.63
N VAL A 171 26.22 1.54 -10.94
CA VAL A 171 24.96 1.50 -11.68
C VAL A 171 25.06 0.63 -12.92
N LEU A 172 24.10 -0.26 -13.11
CA LEU A 172 23.77 -0.87 -14.39
C LEU A 172 22.62 -0.10 -15.04
N LEU A 173 22.83 0.45 -16.22
CA LEU A 173 21.86 1.20 -17.02
C LEU A 173 21.26 0.31 -18.11
N ILE A 174 19.92 0.25 -18.13
CA ILE A 174 19.15 -0.58 -19.06
C ILE A 174 18.26 0.34 -19.88
N GLY A 175 18.61 0.52 -21.14
CA GLY A 175 17.85 1.35 -22.07
C GLY A 175 16.81 0.52 -22.81
N LEU A 176 15.54 0.79 -22.54
CA LEU A 176 14.42 0.22 -23.28
C LEU A 176 14.17 0.99 -24.57
N SER A 177 13.68 0.30 -25.60
CA SER A 177 13.36 0.90 -26.90
C SER A 177 12.33 2.03 -26.82
N GLU A 178 11.42 1.96 -25.85
CA GLU A 178 10.38 2.96 -25.60
C GLU A 178 10.24 3.23 -24.10
N ALA A 179 9.66 4.37 -23.75
CA ALA A 179 9.17 4.59 -22.38
C ALA A 179 7.93 3.73 -22.13
N VAL A 180 7.86 3.18 -20.92
CA VAL A 180 6.84 2.21 -20.50
C VAL A 180 6.19 2.64 -19.16
N PRO A 181 5.51 3.79 -19.13
CA PRO A 181 4.85 4.27 -17.91
C PRO A 181 3.79 3.28 -17.44
N SER A 182 3.71 3.08 -16.12
CA SER A 182 2.74 2.17 -15.48
C SER A 182 2.83 0.70 -15.94
N CYS A 183 3.90 0.31 -16.64
CA CYS A 183 4.05 -1.04 -17.16
C CYS A 183 4.82 -1.95 -16.18
N ALA A 184 4.56 -3.25 -16.25
CA ALA A 184 5.41 -4.27 -15.65
C ALA A 184 6.41 -4.78 -16.70
N VAL A 185 7.69 -4.67 -16.40
CA VAL A 185 8.80 -5.04 -17.30
C VAL A 185 9.54 -6.23 -16.72
N THR A 186 9.76 -7.25 -17.54
CA THR A 186 10.66 -8.36 -17.22
C THR A 186 12.05 -8.06 -17.78
N LEU A 187 13.06 -8.20 -16.93
CA LEU A 187 14.47 -8.23 -17.27
C LEU A 187 14.97 -9.66 -17.06
N ARG A 188 15.23 -10.36 -18.15
CA ARG A 188 15.72 -11.73 -18.13
C ARG A 188 17.23 -11.74 -18.27
N PHE A 189 17.89 -12.12 -17.19
CA PHE A 189 19.35 -12.18 -17.09
C PHE A 189 19.87 -13.59 -17.35
N GLN A 190 21.02 -13.64 -18.01
CA GLN A 190 21.91 -14.80 -18.08
C GLN A 190 23.22 -14.41 -17.40
N CYS A 191 23.49 -15.00 -16.24
CA CYS A 191 24.58 -14.65 -15.36
C CYS A 191 25.36 -15.88 -14.91
N ASP A 192 26.67 -15.75 -14.80
CA ASP A 192 27.49 -16.78 -14.16
C ASP A 192 27.58 -16.53 -12.64
N ILE A 193 27.58 -17.63 -11.88
CA ILE A 193 27.69 -17.61 -10.41
C ILE A 193 29.15 -17.34 -10.03
N GLU A 194 29.58 -16.08 -10.10
CA GLU A 194 30.86 -15.63 -9.53
C GLU A 194 30.70 -14.69 -8.33
N GLY A 195 29.52 -14.09 -8.13
CA GLY A 195 29.25 -13.22 -6.98
C GLY A 195 29.09 -14.02 -5.69
N VAL A 196 30.13 -14.05 -4.87
CA VAL A 196 30.11 -14.64 -3.53
C VAL A 196 29.72 -13.54 -2.52
N GLY A 197 28.92 -13.90 -1.51
CA GLY A 197 28.73 -13.06 -0.32
C GLY A 197 27.45 -12.23 -0.22
N VAL A 198 26.54 -12.23 -1.21
CA VAL A 198 25.23 -11.57 -1.12
C VAL A 198 24.14 -12.53 -0.68
N ASP A 199 23.18 -12.04 0.10
CA ASP A 199 21.92 -12.75 0.37
C ASP A 199 20.99 -12.67 -0.86
N PRO A 200 20.68 -13.80 -1.53
CA PRO A 200 19.81 -13.82 -2.71
C PRO A 200 18.43 -13.21 -2.48
N GLU A 201 17.90 -13.28 -1.25
CA GLU A 201 16.57 -12.77 -0.90
C GLU A 201 16.59 -11.29 -0.51
N ASN A 202 17.78 -10.73 -0.24
CA ASN A 202 17.95 -9.34 0.17
C ASN A 202 19.24 -8.72 -0.40
N PRO A 203 19.38 -8.65 -1.75
CA PRO A 203 20.55 -8.02 -2.36
C PRO A 203 20.54 -6.50 -2.13
N PRO A 204 21.71 -5.86 -1.95
CA PRO A 204 21.81 -4.41 -1.76
C PRO A 204 21.65 -3.67 -3.10
N LEU A 205 20.52 -3.87 -3.78
CA LEU A 205 20.20 -3.29 -5.09
C LEU A 205 18.91 -2.49 -5.01
N LEU A 206 18.93 -1.28 -5.60
CA LEU A 206 17.73 -0.49 -5.83
C LEU A 206 17.47 -0.38 -7.33
N TRP A 207 16.25 -0.74 -7.72
CA TRP A 207 15.77 -0.56 -9.08
C TRP A 207 15.08 0.79 -9.24
N GLU A 208 15.43 1.54 -10.27
CA GLU A 208 14.90 2.87 -10.52
C GLU A 208 14.59 3.08 -12.01
N ALA A 209 13.62 3.94 -12.31
CA ALA A 209 13.27 4.39 -13.64
C ALA A 209 13.40 5.91 -13.75
N TRP A 210 13.75 6.41 -14.93
CA TRP A 210 13.82 7.84 -15.17
C TRP A 210 12.42 8.47 -15.35
N ASP A 211 12.05 9.42 -14.51
CA ASP A 211 10.70 10.03 -14.52
C ASP A 211 10.60 11.36 -15.29
N GLY A 212 11.71 11.81 -15.89
CA GLY A 212 11.80 13.10 -16.59
C GLY A 212 12.56 14.16 -15.81
N TYR A 213 12.66 14.00 -14.49
CA TYR A 213 13.35 14.93 -13.59
C TYR A 213 14.42 14.23 -12.75
N ALA A 214 14.08 13.06 -12.20
CA ALA A 214 14.93 12.26 -11.33
C ALA A 214 14.76 10.76 -11.60
N TRP A 215 15.58 9.98 -10.90
CA TRP A 215 15.41 8.53 -10.81
C TRP A 215 14.39 8.24 -9.71
N SER A 216 13.33 7.53 -10.09
CA SER A 216 12.22 7.14 -9.21
C SER A 216 12.27 5.63 -8.97
N ALA A 217 12.06 5.20 -7.72
CA ALA A 217 12.15 3.78 -7.37
C ALA A 217 11.08 2.96 -8.09
N CYS A 218 11.48 1.79 -8.59
CA CYS A 218 10.59 0.76 -9.09
C CYS A 218 10.25 -0.20 -7.95
N GLU A 219 9.00 -0.64 -7.88
CA GLU A 219 8.64 -1.79 -7.05
C GLU A 219 9.10 -3.07 -7.75
N VAL A 220 9.75 -3.96 -7.00
CA VAL A 220 10.21 -5.27 -7.48
C VAL A 220 9.12 -6.29 -7.16
N ASP A 221 8.42 -6.77 -8.19
CA ASP A 221 7.42 -7.83 -8.04
C ASP A 221 8.09 -9.18 -7.74
N ARG A 222 9.21 -9.44 -8.41
CA ARG A 222 9.99 -10.67 -8.25
C ARG A 222 11.43 -10.47 -8.69
N ASP A 223 12.37 -11.07 -7.97
CA ASP A 223 13.75 -11.25 -8.40
C ASP A 223 14.13 -12.75 -8.31
N GLY A 224 14.28 -13.41 -9.47
CA GLY A 224 14.74 -14.80 -9.56
C GLY A 224 16.25 -14.96 -9.71
N THR A 225 17.00 -13.86 -9.78
CA THR A 225 18.44 -13.84 -10.07
C THR A 225 19.31 -13.93 -8.82
N GLY A 226 18.71 -13.78 -7.63
CA GLY A 226 19.43 -13.80 -6.36
C GLY A 226 20.48 -12.69 -6.27
N GLY A 227 20.10 -11.46 -6.65
CA GLY A 227 21.03 -10.34 -6.76
C GLY A 227 21.94 -10.42 -7.98
N LEU A 228 21.40 -10.81 -9.14
CA LEU A 228 22.11 -10.95 -10.42
C LEU A 228 23.18 -12.07 -10.44
N ASN A 229 23.16 -12.99 -9.48
CA ASN A 229 24.17 -14.05 -9.34
C ASN A 229 23.86 -15.33 -10.10
N ARG A 230 22.65 -15.48 -10.66
CA ARG A 230 22.26 -16.63 -11.49
C ARG A 230 21.28 -16.20 -12.56
N ASP A 231 21.11 -17.05 -13.55
CA ASP A 231 20.04 -16.94 -14.54
C ASP A 231 18.68 -16.77 -13.86
N GLY A 232 17.91 -15.80 -14.32
CA GLY A 232 16.61 -15.51 -13.74
C GLY A 232 15.96 -14.25 -14.31
N ASP A 233 14.71 -14.05 -13.91
CA ASP A 233 13.92 -12.89 -14.30
C ASP A 233 13.80 -11.94 -13.10
N VAL A 234 14.01 -10.65 -13.35
CA VAL A 234 13.60 -9.56 -12.46
C VAL A 234 12.36 -8.91 -13.07
N VAL A 235 11.28 -8.80 -12.31
CA VAL A 235 10.03 -8.16 -12.74
C VAL A 235 9.85 -6.86 -11.97
N LEU A 236 9.74 -5.76 -12.70
CA LEU A 236 9.66 -4.41 -12.14
C LEU A 236 8.33 -3.74 -12.51
N HIS A 237 7.67 -3.15 -11.53
CA HIS A 237 6.60 -2.18 -11.76
C HIS A 237 7.21 -0.80 -11.99
N VAL A 238 7.07 -0.32 -13.23
CA VAL A 238 7.65 0.95 -13.67
C VAL A 238 6.69 2.11 -13.33
N PRO A 239 7.17 3.19 -12.70
CA PRO A 239 6.34 4.34 -12.34
C PRO A 239 5.56 4.93 -13.51
N LYS A 240 4.37 5.48 -13.22
CA LYS A 240 3.51 6.16 -14.21
C LYS A 240 4.15 7.35 -14.91
N SER A 241 5.18 7.93 -14.32
CA SER A 241 5.94 9.08 -14.84
C SER A 241 7.10 8.68 -15.73
N HIS A 242 7.40 7.39 -15.89
CA HIS A 242 8.54 6.95 -16.68
C HIS A 242 8.48 7.49 -18.10
N THR A 243 9.58 8.13 -18.50
CA THR A 243 9.70 8.81 -19.79
C THR A 243 11.08 8.59 -20.38
N VAL A 244 11.22 8.91 -21.66
CA VAL A 244 12.51 8.78 -22.36
C VAL A 244 13.49 9.84 -21.89
N SER A 245 14.77 9.49 -21.88
CA SER A 245 15.87 10.42 -21.69
C SER A 245 17.03 10.10 -22.62
N VAL A 246 18.00 11.01 -22.68
CA VAL A 246 19.22 10.86 -23.47
C VAL A 246 20.40 10.74 -22.54
N ILE A 247 21.06 9.59 -22.56
CA ILE A 247 22.32 9.33 -21.84
C ILE A 247 23.36 9.01 -22.91
N GLN A 248 24.50 9.71 -22.93
CA GLN A 248 25.56 9.53 -23.95
C GLN A 248 25.04 9.55 -25.39
N GLN A 249 24.17 10.52 -25.71
CA GLN A 249 23.52 10.65 -27.03
C GLN A 249 22.59 9.48 -27.43
N GLN A 250 22.31 8.54 -26.53
CA GLN A 250 21.37 7.44 -26.76
C GLN A 250 20.02 7.76 -26.11
N ARG A 251 18.98 7.87 -26.94
CA ARG A 251 17.58 8.00 -26.48
C ARG A 251 17.04 6.63 -26.10
N ALA A 252 16.57 6.46 -24.87
CA ALA A 252 15.90 5.25 -24.39
C ALA A 252 14.94 5.54 -23.24
N GLY A 253 14.04 4.59 -22.94
CA GLY A 253 13.35 4.52 -21.65
C GLY A 253 14.28 3.88 -20.63
N TRP A 254 14.95 4.69 -19.81
CA TRP A 254 16.03 4.20 -18.97
C TRP A 254 15.52 3.65 -17.63
N LEU A 255 15.88 2.40 -17.38
CA LEU A 255 15.86 1.77 -16.07
C LEU A 255 17.30 1.63 -15.55
N ARG A 256 17.47 1.50 -14.24
CA ARG A 256 18.77 1.21 -13.66
C ARG A 256 18.68 0.33 -12.42
N ALA A 257 19.71 -0.48 -12.20
CA ALA A 257 20.01 -1.08 -10.91
C ALA A 257 21.16 -0.31 -10.28
N ARG A 258 21.00 0.16 -9.04
CA ARG A 258 22.03 0.86 -8.29
C ARG A 258 22.41 0.09 -7.04
N VAL A 259 23.71 -0.09 -6.82
CA VAL A 259 24.23 -0.72 -5.61
C VAL A 259 24.04 0.23 -4.43
N LEU A 260 23.37 -0.25 -3.39
CA LEU A 260 23.17 0.49 -2.16
C LEU A 260 24.36 0.32 -1.22
N LYS A 261 24.52 1.28 -0.32
CA LYS A 261 25.35 1.06 0.87
C LYS A 261 24.67 -0.02 1.72
N PRO A 262 25.37 -1.11 2.08
CA PRO A 262 24.77 -2.17 2.89
C PRO A 262 24.38 -1.67 4.27
N GLU A 263 23.31 -2.28 4.81
CA GLU A 263 22.99 -2.17 6.23
C GLU A 263 24.04 -2.94 7.07
N PRO A 264 24.19 -2.64 8.38
CA PRO A 264 25.26 -3.20 9.22
C PRO A 264 25.38 -4.74 9.21
N ASP A 265 24.26 -5.45 9.03
CA ASP A 265 24.19 -6.91 9.02
C ASP A 265 23.86 -7.50 7.64
N GLN A 266 23.86 -6.67 6.59
CA GLN A 266 23.53 -7.11 5.23
C GLN A 266 24.79 -7.61 4.49
N PRO A 267 24.82 -8.87 4.04
CA PRO A 267 25.93 -9.39 3.24
C PRO A 267 26.08 -8.65 1.89
N THR A 268 27.31 -8.41 1.45
CA THR A 268 27.62 -7.65 0.22
C THR A 268 28.32 -8.47 -0.85
N TYR A 269 28.34 -7.92 -2.07
CA TYR A 269 29.11 -8.47 -3.17
C TYR A 269 30.61 -8.45 -2.85
N SER A 270 31.24 -9.63 -2.74
CA SER A 270 32.70 -9.73 -2.70
C SER A 270 33.32 -9.71 -4.10
N ALA A 271 32.52 -9.99 -5.13
CA ALA A 271 32.87 -9.91 -6.55
C ALA A 271 31.64 -9.49 -7.36
N SER A 272 31.83 -8.74 -8.45
CA SER A 272 30.71 -8.35 -9.32
C SER A 272 30.16 -9.56 -10.06
N PRO A 273 28.83 -9.66 -10.19
CA PRO A 273 28.22 -10.57 -11.15
C PRO A 273 28.71 -10.27 -12.57
N THR A 274 28.83 -11.31 -13.37
CA THR A 274 29.08 -11.23 -14.81
C THR A 274 27.79 -11.51 -15.56
N ILE A 275 27.50 -10.67 -16.55
CA ILE A 275 26.33 -10.81 -17.41
C ILE A 275 26.80 -11.30 -18.77
N ASN A 276 26.17 -12.37 -19.24
CA ASN A 276 26.42 -12.98 -20.54
C ASN A 276 25.28 -12.70 -21.53
N GLY A 277 24.10 -12.38 -21.00
CA GLY A 277 22.90 -12.10 -21.76
C GLY A 277 21.87 -11.34 -20.94
N LEU A 278 21.13 -10.45 -21.59
CA LEU A 278 20.04 -9.69 -21.02
C LEU A 278 19.01 -9.47 -22.11
N THR A 279 17.75 -9.75 -21.79
CA THR A 279 16.62 -9.32 -22.61
C THR A 279 15.62 -8.60 -21.72
N ALA A 280 14.95 -7.60 -22.29
CA ALA A 280 13.89 -6.88 -21.61
C ALA A 280 12.62 -6.93 -22.44
N PHE A 281 11.47 -7.04 -21.79
CA PHE A 281 10.17 -6.98 -22.46
C PHE A 281 9.05 -6.63 -21.50
N THR A 282 8.04 -5.91 -22.00
CA THR A 282 6.84 -5.58 -21.22
C THR A 282 5.93 -6.81 -21.11
N ILE A 283 5.48 -7.13 -19.89
CA ILE A 283 4.58 -8.27 -19.62
C ILE A 283 3.26 -7.87 -18.95
N GLY A 284 3.04 -6.59 -18.67
CA GLY A 284 1.81 -6.15 -18.03
C GLY A 284 1.79 -4.67 -17.76
N GLY A 285 0.80 -4.24 -17.00
CA GLY A 285 0.73 -2.88 -16.49
C GLY A 285 -0.21 -2.75 -15.31
N THR A 286 -0.02 -1.69 -14.53
CA THR A 286 -0.75 -1.43 -13.29
C THR A 286 -1.51 -0.12 -13.41
N THR A 287 -2.81 -0.16 -13.10
CA THR A 287 -3.66 1.04 -13.08
C THR A 287 -4.47 1.11 -11.81
N GLU A 288 -4.97 2.30 -11.49
CA GLU A 288 -5.86 2.49 -10.36
C GLU A 288 -7.29 2.04 -10.73
N ALA A 289 -7.93 1.38 -9.79
CA ALA A 289 -9.34 1.02 -9.87
C ALA A 289 -10.05 1.39 -8.56
N VAL A 290 -11.35 1.64 -8.68
CA VAL A 290 -12.21 2.01 -7.57
C VAL A 290 -13.33 1.00 -7.41
N ASN A 291 -13.75 0.75 -6.17
CA ASN A 291 -14.92 -0.06 -5.88
C ASN A 291 -16.17 0.70 -6.33
N ALA A 292 -16.56 0.46 -7.57
CA ALA A 292 -17.71 1.07 -8.22
C ALA A 292 -18.14 0.21 -9.40
N GLU A 293 -19.40 0.35 -9.78
CA GLU A 293 -19.96 -0.21 -11.00
C GLU A 293 -20.18 0.92 -12.01
N LEU A 294 -19.91 0.64 -13.29
CA LEU A 294 -20.16 1.61 -14.35
C LEU A 294 -21.62 1.52 -14.76
N VAL A 295 -22.40 2.57 -14.48
CA VAL A 295 -23.76 2.71 -14.97
C VAL A 295 -23.75 3.65 -16.18
N GLU A 296 -24.10 3.13 -17.34
CA GLU A 296 -24.23 3.91 -18.56
C GLU A 296 -25.70 4.29 -18.81
N ASN A 297 -25.92 5.45 -19.43
CA ASN A 297 -27.25 5.95 -19.80
C ASN A 297 -28.23 6.15 -18.63
N GLU A 298 -27.72 6.46 -17.44
CA GLU A 298 -28.56 6.84 -16.30
C GLU A 298 -29.21 8.21 -16.53
N LEU A 299 -30.52 8.29 -16.29
CA LEU A 299 -31.30 9.50 -16.44
C LEU A 299 -31.10 10.39 -15.21
N LEU A 300 -30.17 11.35 -15.33
CA LEU A 300 -29.85 12.28 -14.24
C LEU A 300 -31.10 13.08 -13.82
N GLY A 301 -31.41 13.09 -12.52
CA GLY A 301 -32.52 13.85 -11.95
C GLY A 301 -33.82 13.08 -11.70
N ALA A 302 -33.83 11.76 -11.94
CA ALA A 302 -34.87 10.86 -11.47
C ALA A 302 -34.34 10.04 -10.28
N SER A 303 -34.12 10.70 -9.14
CA SER A 303 -33.77 10.04 -7.87
C SER A 303 -34.51 10.67 -6.70
#